data_AF-A0A1J3HW11-F1
#
_entry.id   AF-A0A1J3HW11-F1
#
_cell.length_a   1.000
_cell.length_b   1.000
_cell.length_c   1.000
_cell.angle_alpha   90.00
_cell.angle_beta   90.00
_cell.angle_gamma   90.00
#
_symmetry.space_group_name_H-M   'P 1'
#
loop_
_entity.id
_entity.type
_entity.pdbx_description
1 polymer ?
#
loop_
_entity_poly.entity_id
_entity_poly.type
_entity_poly.pdbx_seq_one_letter_code
_entity_poly.pdbx_strand_id
1 'polypeptide(L)'
;IDEEEDVFYFNDSSDKYHFRDIHYVTICGERSGRVIRYNKKTKEAKVVLDNLISNNGLALNKDGSFLITCESATGIVHRYWIKGPKAGTSDIFAKVPGHPDNIRRTPTGDFWIALHCKDNRIGNWMVYKRWLGKSAEKTVNLKLLVALFNGFKPHGIVVKISG
;
A
#
# COMPACT_ATOMS: atom_id res chain seq x y z
N ILE A 1 -15.59 -3.54 5.68
CA ILE A 1 -15.62 -4.91 6.24
C ILE A 1 -16.65 -5.63 5.41
N ASP A 2 -16.29 -6.73 4.76
CA ASP A 2 -17.30 -7.54 4.05
C ASP A 2 -18.17 -8.16 5.14
N GLU A 3 -19.47 -7.84 5.14
CA GLU A 3 -20.39 -8.30 6.17
C GLU A 3 -21.01 -9.66 5.83
N GLU A 4 -20.86 -10.13 4.58
CA GLU A 4 -21.45 -11.40 4.12
C GLU A 4 -20.58 -12.62 4.46
N GLU A 5 -19.27 -12.43 4.65
CA GLU A 5 -18.38 -13.50 5.07
C GLU A 5 -17.70 -13.09 6.36
N ASP A 6 -17.60 -14.01 7.33
CA ASP A 6 -16.90 -13.86 8.61
C ASP A 6 -15.36 -13.72 8.43
N VAL A 7 -14.96 -13.02 7.38
CA VAL A 7 -13.61 -12.84 6.89
C VAL A 7 -13.34 -11.35 6.81
N PHE A 8 -12.21 -10.91 7.36
CA PHE A 8 -11.73 -9.56 7.11
C PHE A 8 -10.30 -9.60 6.59
N TYR A 9 -10.00 -8.61 5.76
CA TYR A 9 -8.69 -8.39 5.19
C TYR A 9 -8.09 -7.15 5.84
N PHE A 10 -6.79 -7.20 6.13
CA PHE A 10 -6.05 -6.06 6.63
C PHE A 10 -4.62 -6.07 6.08
N ASN A 11 -4.04 -4.88 6.03
CA ASN A 11 -2.64 -4.70 5.68
C ASN A 11 -1.76 -4.85 6.92
N ASP A 12 -0.58 -5.39 6.70
CA ASP A 12 0.56 -5.28 7.60
C ASP A 12 1.70 -4.69 6.77
N SER A 13 2.03 -3.42 6.99
CA SER A 13 2.96 -2.68 6.11
C SER A 13 4.41 -3.09 6.29
N SER A 14 4.77 -3.71 7.42
CA SER A 14 6.14 -4.15 7.71
C SER A 14 6.19 -5.03 8.96
N ASP A 15 6.94 -6.12 8.88
CA ASP A 15 7.27 -7.01 9.99
C ASP A 15 8.46 -6.54 10.86
N LYS A 16 9.15 -5.46 10.47
CA LYS A 16 10.39 -4.98 11.12
C LYS A 16 10.20 -3.65 11.85
N TYR A 17 9.63 -2.67 11.18
CA TYR A 17 9.47 -1.30 11.67
C TYR A 17 8.15 -1.12 12.40
N HIS A 18 8.20 -0.47 13.56
CA HIS A 18 6.98 -0.04 14.27
C HIS A 18 6.38 1.19 13.58
N PHE A 19 5.11 1.51 13.88
CA PHE A 19 4.39 2.65 13.29
C PHE A 19 5.15 4.00 13.34
N ARG A 20 5.95 4.25 14.39
CA ARG A 20 6.74 5.49 14.52
C ARG A 20 7.85 5.62 13.47
N ASP A 21 8.23 4.49 12.88
CA ASP A 21 9.33 4.33 11.94
C ASP A 21 8.83 3.98 10.52
N ILE A 22 7.52 4.12 10.26
CA ILE A 22 6.88 3.73 9.00
C ILE A 22 7.51 4.41 7.77
N HIS A 23 8.01 5.63 7.93
CA HIS A 23 8.70 6.34 6.87
C HIS A 23 9.95 5.60 6.39
N TYR A 24 10.66 4.89 7.26
CA TYR A 24 11.82 4.09 6.86
C TYR A 24 11.40 2.89 6.01
N VAL A 25 10.23 2.30 6.22
CA VAL A 25 9.71 1.22 5.34
C VAL A 25 9.63 1.71 3.89
N THR A 26 9.09 2.92 3.72
CA THR A 26 8.95 3.56 2.40
C THR A 26 10.31 3.95 1.84
N ILE A 27 11.13 4.69 2.60
CA ILE A 27 12.42 5.23 2.14
C ILE A 27 13.44 4.13 1.84
N CYS A 28 13.47 3.06 2.64
CA CYS A 28 14.41 1.95 2.46
C CYS A 28 13.97 0.96 1.38
N GLY A 29 12.76 1.12 0.82
CA GLY A 29 12.21 0.21 -0.19
C GLY A 29 12.08 -1.23 0.31
N GLU A 30 11.82 -1.39 1.62
CA GLU A 30 11.68 -2.70 2.26
C GLU A 30 10.40 -3.37 1.76
N ARG A 31 10.48 -4.67 1.45
CA ARG A 31 9.36 -5.42 0.87
C ARG A 31 8.87 -6.50 1.82
N SER A 32 8.45 -6.09 3.01
CA SER A 32 7.80 -6.98 3.98
C SER A 32 6.31 -6.69 4.16
N GLY A 33 5.75 -5.80 3.35
CA GLY A 33 4.33 -5.51 3.34
C GLY A 33 3.49 -6.71 2.89
N ARG A 34 2.38 -6.95 3.58
CA ARG A 34 1.49 -8.11 3.41
C ARG A 34 0.02 -7.69 3.48
N VAL A 35 -0.82 -8.45 2.77
CA VAL A 35 -2.28 -8.48 2.97
C VAL A 35 -2.61 -9.81 3.66
N ILE A 36 -3.30 -9.71 4.77
CA ILE A 36 -3.68 -10.85 5.60
C ILE A 36 -5.19 -11.02 5.52
N ARG A 37 -5.62 -12.24 5.19
CA ARG A 37 -6.99 -12.71 5.32
C ARG A 37 -7.16 -13.37 6.67
N TYR A 38 -8.12 -12.94 7.45
CA TYR A 38 -8.46 -13.56 8.72
C TYR A 38 -9.87 -14.11 8.71
N ASN A 39 -10.02 -15.39 9.06
CA ASN A 39 -11.32 -16.05 9.20
C ASN A 39 -11.73 -16.06 10.69
N LYS A 40 -12.81 -15.34 11.02
CA LYS A 40 -13.34 -15.22 12.38
C LYS A 40 -13.88 -16.54 12.94
N LYS A 41 -14.38 -17.45 12.11
CA LYS A 41 -14.92 -18.75 12.55
C LYS A 41 -13.79 -19.70 12.94
N THR A 42 -12.79 -19.85 12.07
CA THR A 42 -11.67 -20.78 12.28
C THR A 42 -10.53 -20.18 13.10
N LYS A 43 -10.54 -18.85 13.30
CA LYS A 43 -9.46 -18.07 13.93
C LYS A 43 -8.13 -18.14 13.16
N GLU A 44 -8.18 -18.50 11.89
CA GLU A 44 -7.01 -18.65 11.03
C GLU A 44 -6.65 -17.33 10.34
N ALA A 45 -5.37 -16.96 10.39
CA ALA A 45 -4.79 -15.86 9.61
C ALA A 45 -3.92 -16.43 8.49
N LYS A 46 -4.14 -15.97 7.26
CA LYS A 46 -3.37 -16.38 6.08
C LYS A 46 -2.90 -15.17 5.29
N VAL A 47 -1.62 -15.14 4.97
CA VAL A 47 -1.05 -14.15 4.03
C VAL A 47 -1.56 -14.49 2.63
N VAL A 48 -2.21 -13.53 1.97
CA VAL A 48 -2.80 -13.70 0.63
C VAL A 48 -2.07 -12.91 -0.46
N LEU A 49 -1.32 -11.89 -0.07
CA LEU A 49 -0.42 -11.11 -0.92
C LEU A 49 0.75 -10.62 -0.06
N ASP A 50 1.97 -10.67 -0.57
CA ASP A 50 3.18 -10.30 0.15
C ASP A 50 4.19 -9.55 -0.76
N ASN A 51 5.39 -9.29 -0.22
CA ASN A 51 6.48 -8.63 -0.93
C ASN A 51 6.11 -7.22 -1.44
N LEU A 52 5.24 -6.51 -0.70
CA LEU A 52 4.78 -5.16 -0.99
C LEU A 52 5.64 -4.12 -0.26
N ILE A 53 5.81 -2.93 -0.86
CA ILE A 53 6.48 -1.79 -0.20
C ILE A 53 5.44 -0.92 0.52
N SER A 54 5.49 -0.93 1.85
CA SER A 54 4.70 -0.04 2.72
C SER A 54 3.23 0.03 2.33
N ASN A 55 2.55 -1.11 2.19
CA ASN A 55 1.15 -1.13 1.77
C ASN A 55 0.23 -0.59 2.87
N ASN A 56 -0.41 0.55 2.63
CA ASN A 56 -1.27 1.19 3.64
C ASN A 56 -2.76 1.10 3.27
N GLY A 57 -3.12 1.41 2.02
CA GLY A 57 -4.50 1.33 1.55
C GLY A 57 -4.99 -0.07 1.26
N LEU A 58 -6.24 -0.36 1.60
CA LEU A 58 -6.92 -1.62 1.29
C LEU A 58 -8.42 -1.38 1.10
N ALA A 59 -9.00 -1.89 0.03
CA ALA A 59 -10.44 -1.88 -0.17
C ALA A 59 -10.92 -3.12 -0.94
N LEU A 60 -12.02 -3.71 -0.50
CA LEU A 60 -12.75 -4.71 -1.28
C LEU A 60 -13.57 -4.03 -2.36
N ASN A 61 -13.69 -4.67 -3.52
CA ASN A 61 -14.62 -4.25 -4.56
C ASN A 61 -16.07 -4.55 -4.16
N LYS A 62 -17.04 -4.01 -4.92
CA LYS A 62 -18.45 -3.96 -4.51
C LYS A 62 -19.08 -5.33 -4.21
N ASP A 63 -18.75 -6.36 -4.99
CA ASP A 63 -19.29 -7.72 -4.89
C ASP A 63 -18.38 -8.70 -4.13
N GLY A 64 -17.25 -8.22 -3.59
CA GLY A 64 -16.28 -9.04 -2.87
C GLY A 64 -15.53 -10.05 -3.74
N SER A 65 -15.57 -9.93 -5.07
CA SER A 65 -14.81 -10.80 -5.99
C SER A 65 -13.31 -10.50 -6.00
N PHE A 66 -12.90 -9.28 -5.62
CA PHE A 66 -11.50 -8.91 -5.47
C PHE A 66 -11.28 -7.81 -4.42
N LEU A 67 -10.04 -7.65 -3.99
CA LEU A 67 -9.60 -6.47 -3.23
C LEU A 67 -8.49 -5.74 -3.97
N ILE A 68 -8.29 -4.47 -3.63
CA ILE A 68 -7.13 -3.70 -4.05
C ILE A 68 -6.33 -3.21 -2.84
N THR A 69 -5.02 -3.15 -3.00
CA THR A 69 -4.05 -2.58 -2.05
C THR A 69 -3.00 -1.79 -2.83
N CYS A 70 -2.28 -0.87 -2.20
CA CYS A 70 -1.31 -0.03 -2.91
C CYS A 70 0.08 -0.07 -2.26
N GLU A 71 1.13 0.02 -3.07
CA GLU A 71 2.50 0.24 -2.60
C GLU A 71 2.75 1.75 -2.47
N SER A 72 2.85 2.24 -1.24
CA SER A 72 2.96 3.69 -0.98
C SER A 72 4.17 4.33 -1.64
N ALA A 73 5.23 3.56 -1.89
CA ALA A 73 6.49 4.07 -2.43
C ALA A 73 6.58 4.07 -3.96
N THR A 74 5.66 3.40 -4.68
CA THR A 74 5.80 3.12 -6.12
C THR A 74 4.61 3.56 -6.96
N GLY A 75 3.52 4.00 -6.34
CA GLY A 75 2.29 4.35 -7.06
C GLY A 75 1.55 3.15 -7.66
N ILE A 76 2.00 1.93 -7.38
CA ILE A 76 1.37 0.71 -7.90
C ILE A 76 0.18 0.33 -7.03
N VAL A 77 -0.97 0.13 -7.66
CA VAL A 77 -2.17 -0.45 -7.05
C VAL A 77 -2.30 -1.88 -7.53
N HIS A 78 -2.25 -2.83 -6.60
CA HIS A 78 -2.41 -4.25 -6.84
C HIS A 78 -3.87 -4.64 -6.67
N ARG A 79 -4.31 -5.63 -7.45
CA ARG A 79 -5.57 -6.35 -7.24
C ARG A 79 -5.28 -7.78 -6.86
N TYR A 80 -5.97 -8.29 -5.85
CA TYR A 80 -5.99 -9.70 -5.48
C TYR A 80 -7.38 -10.27 -5.70
N TRP A 81 -7.47 -11.32 -6.51
CA TRP A 81 -8.73 -11.99 -6.85
C TRP A 81 -9.14 -12.95 -5.73
N ILE A 82 -10.34 -12.75 -5.19
CA ILE A 82 -10.91 -13.55 -4.10
C ILE A 82 -11.82 -14.65 -4.66
N LYS A 83 -12.64 -14.31 -5.65
CA LYS A 83 -13.63 -15.21 -6.28
C LYS A 83 -13.37 -15.32 -7.79
N GLY A 84 -14.00 -16.32 -8.40
CA GLY A 84 -13.97 -16.53 -9.86
C GLY A 84 -12.73 -17.28 -10.36
N PRO A 85 -12.55 -17.40 -11.69
CA PRO A 85 -11.51 -18.24 -12.30
C PRO A 85 -10.07 -17.85 -11.95
N LYS A 86 -9.86 -16.61 -11.50
CA LYS A 86 -8.56 -16.06 -11.10
C LYS A 86 -8.34 -16.09 -9.58
N ALA A 87 -9.26 -16.66 -8.80
CA ALA A 87 -9.17 -16.67 -7.34
C ALA A 87 -7.79 -17.15 -6.85
N GLY A 88 -7.21 -16.43 -5.90
CA GLY A 88 -5.87 -16.70 -5.38
C GLY A 88 -4.73 -16.05 -6.16
N THR A 89 -4.99 -15.38 -7.28
CA THR A 89 -3.97 -14.66 -8.07
C THR A 89 -4.01 -13.15 -7.86
N SER A 90 -2.97 -12.46 -8.32
CA SER A 90 -2.88 -10.99 -8.29
C SER A 90 -2.38 -10.41 -9.61
N ASP A 91 -2.77 -9.16 -9.87
CA ASP A 91 -2.31 -8.36 -11.01
C ASP A 91 -2.21 -6.87 -10.65
N ILE A 92 -1.61 -6.07 -11.53
CA ILE A 92 -1.59 -4.60 -11.38
C ILE A 92 -2.96 -4.07 -11.82
N PHE A 93 -3.67 -3.46 -10.87
CA PHE A 93 -4.95 -2.82 -11.11
C PHE A 93 -4.79 -1.45 -11.79
N ALA A 94 -3.90 -0.63 -11.25
CA ALA A 94 -3.66 0.73 -11.72
C ALA A 94 -2.26 1.22 -11.32
N LYS A 95 -1.85 2.32 -11.94
CA LYS A 95 -0.71 3.13 -11.49
C LYS A 95 -1.22 4.55 -11.25
N VAL A 96 -0.88 5.13 -10.10
CA VAL A 96 -1.29 6.50 -9.72
C VAL A 96 -0.08 7.44 -9.67
N PRO A 97 -0.24 8.75 -9.94
CA PRO A 97 0.87 9.70 -10.07
C PRO A 97 1.31 10.27 -8.72
N GLY A 98 1.72 9.39 -7.80
CA GLY A 98 2.10 9.77 -6.45
C GLY A 98 2.22 8.58 -5.52
N HIS A 99 2.39 8.88 -4.24
CA HIS A 99 2.55 7.92 -3.16
C HIS A 99 1.19 7.62 -2.52
N PRO A 100 0.53 6.50 -2.89
CA PRO A 100 -0.82 6.20 -2.43
C PRO A 100 -0.83 5.78 -0.97
N ASP A 101 -1.92 6.10 -0.30
CA ASP A 101 -2.15 5.80 1.10
C ASP A 101 -3.53 5.14 1.23
N ASN A 102 -4.45 5.71 1.99
CA ASN A 102 -5.78 5.13 2.18
C ASN A 102 -6.61 5.02 0.89
N ILE A 103 -7.24 3.85 0.71
CA ILE A 103 -8.18 3.55 -0.38
C ILE A 103 -9.59 3.42 0.20
N ARG A 104 -10.58 4.05 -0.44
CA ARG A 104 -12.00 3.96 -0.05
C ARG A 104 -12.87 3.64 -1.26
N ARG A 105 -13.65 2.57 -1.16
CA ARG A 105 -14.67 2.24 -2.17
C ARG A 105 -15.83 3.24 -2.10
N THR A 106 -16.31 3.65 -3.26
CA THR A 106 -17.49 4.50 -3.45
C THR A 106 -18.77 3.65 -3.50
N PRO A 107 -19.97 4.25 -3.32
CA PRO A 107 -21.24 3.52 -3.49
C PRO A 107 -21.44 2.92 -4.89
N THR A 108 -20.86 3.53 -5.92
CA THR A 108 -20.94 3.07 -7.31
C THR A 108 -20.03 1.87 -7.58
N GLY A 109 -18.99 1.65 -6.77
CA GLY A 109 -18.04 0.55 -6.91
C GLY A 109 -16.61 1.00 -7.23
N ASP A 110 -16.45 2.26 -7.65
CA ASP A 110 -15.15 2.90 -7.89
C ASP A 110 -14.35 3.10 -6.60
N PHE A 111 -13.08 3.51 -6.70
CA PHE A 111 -12.22 3.75 -5.55
C PHE A 111 -11.64 5.16 -5.52
N TRP A 112 -11.70 5.80 -4.36
CA TRP A 112 -10.91 6.97 -4.02
C TRP A 112 -9.59 6.54 -3.39
N ILE A 113 -8.50 7.13 -3.85
CA ILE A 113 -7.16 6.90 -3.30
C ILE A 113 -6.58 8.25 -2.88
N ALA A 114 -6.23 8.37 -1.60
CA ALA A 114 -5.45 9.49 -1.10
C ALA A 114 -3.98 9.31 -1.51
N LEU A 115 -3.35 10.35 -2.03
CA LEU A 115 -1.93 10.41 -2.32
C LEU A 115 -1.27 11.38 -1.34
N HIS A 116 -0.32 10.86 -0.57
CA HIS A 116 0.42 11.66 0.43
C HIS A 116 1.26 12.76 -0.23
N CYS A 117 1.86 12.47 -1.38
CA CYS A 117 2.57 13.44 -2.21
C CYS A 117 2.68 12.94 -3.66
N LYS A 118 2.97 13.86 -4.58
CA LYS A 118 3.28 13.58 -5.99
C LYS A 118 4.61 12.85 -6.11
N ASP A 119 4.72 12.08 -7.18
CA ASP A 119 6.00 11.48 -7.56
C ASP A 119 7.04 12.57 -7.80
N ASN A 120 8.24 12.32 -7.30
CA ASN A 120 9.40 13.15 -7.60
C ASN A 120 10.65 12.29 -7.77
N ARG A 121 11.59 12.79 -8.56
CA ARG A 121 12.77 12.01 -9.00
C ARG A 121 13.65 11.57 -7.83
N ILE A 122 13.74 12.38 -6.77
CA ILE A 122 14.59 12.11 -5.61
C ILE A 122 13.96 10.99 -4.76
N GLY A 123 12.68 11.12 -4.42
CA GLY A 123 11.91 10.10 -3.71
C GLY A 123 11.98 8.74 -4.41
N ASN A 124 11.66 8.71 -5.70
CA ASN A 124 11.69 7.48 -6.50
C ASN A 124 13.09 6.83 -6.48
N TRP A 125 14.14 7.62 -6.65
CA TRP A 125 15.52 7.10 -6.65
C TRP A 125 15.92 6.45 -5.32
N MET A 126 15.50 7.04 -4.18
CA MET A 126 15.75 6.47 -2.86
C MET A 126 15.04 5.12 -2.68
N VAL A 127 13.79 5.00 -3.12
CA VAL A 127 12.99 3.77 -3.06
C VAL A 127 13.60 2.65 -3.89
N TYR A 128 14.05 2.96 -5.12
CA TYR A 128 14.60 1.95 -6.04
C TYR A 128 16.00 1.46 -5.64
N LYS A 129 16.79 2.26 -4.93
CA LYS A 129 18.14 1.88 -4.48
C LYS A 129 18.18 1.59 -2.98
N ARG A 130 17.66 0.43 -2.59
CA ARG A 130 17.56 -0.04 -1.19
C ARG A 130 18.79 0.18 -0.31
N TRP A 131 19.99 -0.06 -0.84
CA TRP A 131 21.22 0.11 -0.07
C TRP A 131 21.44 1.58 0.33
N LEU A 132 21.08 2.52 -0.54
CA LEU A 132 21.12 3.95 -0.22
C LEU A 132 20.10 4.31 0.84
N GLY A 133 18.87 3.81 0.75
CA GLY A 133 17.86 4.01 1.79
C GLY A 133 18.33 3.51 3.15
N LYS A 134 18.89 2.29 3.22
CA LYS A 134 19.44 1.69 4.45
C LYS A 134 20.66 2.43 5.00
N SER A 135 21.52 2.97 4.13
CA SER A 135 22.63 3.83 4.56
C SER A 135 22.13 5.19 5.06
N ALA A 136 21.15 5.78 4.37
CA ALA A 136 20.57 7.07 4.70
C ALA A 136 19.79 7.04 6.02
N GLU A 137 19.09 5.94 6.32
CA GLU A 137 18.43 5.68 7.61
C GLU A 137 19.37 5.90 8.81
N LYS A 138 20.65 5.54 8.68
CA LYS A 138 21.63 5.63 9.78
C LYS A 138 22.37 6.96 9.85
N THR A 139 22.33 7.76 8.79
CA THR A 139 23.25 8.90 8.61
C THR A 139 22.53 10.23 8.37
N VAL A 140 21.26 10.18 7.96
CA VAL A 140 20.48 11.35 7.57
C VAL A 140 19.28 11.50 8.51
N ASN A 141 19.01 12.73 8.94
CA ASN A 141 17.86 13.03 9.77
C ASN A 141 16.54 12.65 9.06
N LEU A 142 15.65 11.94 9.75
CA LEU A 142 14.36 11.51 9.20
C LEU A 142 13.53 12.66 8.61
N LYS A 143 13.53 13.84 9.24
CA LYS A 143 12.79 15.01 8.73
C LYS A 143 13.31 15.45 7.36
N LEU A 144 14.63 15.38 7.14
CA LEU A 144 15.23 15.70 5.86
C LEU A 144 14.89 14.66 4.80
N LEU A 145 14.91 13.37 5.16
CA LEU A 145 14.51 12.29 4.24
C LEU A 145 13.05 12.42 3.82
N VAL A 146 12.15 12.69 4.76
CA VAL A 146 10.73 12.94 4.47
C VAL A 146 10.55 14.20 3.62
N ALA A 147 11.31 15.27 3.88
CA ALA A 147 11.26 16.49 3.08
C ALA A 147 11.73 16.25 1.63
N LEU A 148 12.81 15.50 1.43
CA LEU A 148 13.29 15.08 0.10
C LEU A 148 12.25 14.21 -0.60
N PHE A 149 11.67 13.26 0.13
CA PHE A 149 10.62 12.37 -0.38
C PHE A 149 9.34 13.11 -0.77
N ASN A 150 9.00 14.21 -0.08
CA ASN A 150 7.81 15.02 -0.35
C ASN A 150 8.06 16.21 -1.30
N GLY A 151 9.30 16.44 -1.74
CA GLY A 151 9.65 17.59 -2.56
C GLY A 151 9.57 18.94 -1.81
N PHE A 152 9.84 18.95 -0.49
CA PHE A 152 9.93 20.12 0.40
C PHE A 152 8.67 20.99 0.57
N LYS A 153 7.60 20.74 -0.17
CA LYS A 153 6.33 21.47 -0.05
C LYS A 153 5.21 20.49 0.30
N PRO A 154 4.50 20.65 1.43
CA PRO A 154 3.33 19.84 1.74
C PRO A 154 2.24 20.01 0.67
N HIS A 155 1.66 18.90 0.24
CA HIS A 155 0.52 18.86 -0.67
C HIS A 155 -0.17 17.50 -0.52
N GLY A 156 -1.40 17.38 -1.02
CA GLY A 156 -2.14 16.12 -1.06
C GLY A 156 -3.04 16.09 -2.30
N ILE A 157 -3.28 14.88 -2.81
CA ILE A 157 -4.16 14.66 -3.98
C ILE A 157 -5.10 13.51 -3.63
N VAL A 158 -6.32 13.56 -4.15
CA VAL A 158 -7.21 12.40 -4.16
C VAL A 158 -7.49 12.07 -5.62
N VAL A 159 -7.33 10.80 -5.99
CA VAL A 159 -7.65 10.30 -7.32
C VAL A 159 -8.80 9.31 -7.26
N LYS A 160 -9.69 9.36 -8.26
CA LYS A 160 -10.72 8.35 -8.48
C LYS A 160 -10.22 7.36 -9.53
N ILE A 161 -10.32 6.07 -9.24
CA ILE A 161 -10.10 5.01 -10.23
C ILE A 161 -11.36 4.16 -10.37
N SER A 162 -11.69 3.79 -11.60
CA SER A 162 -12.87 2.96 -11.88
C SER A 162 -12.68 1.55 -11.32
N GLY A 163 -13.72 1.06 -10.65
CA GLY A 163 -13.72 -0.22 -9.92
C GLY A 163 -14.41 -1.35 -10.66
#